data_AF-A0A7S3ANB2-F1
#
_entry.id   AF-A0A7S3ANB2-F1
#
_cell.length_a   1.000
_cell.length_b   1.000
_cell.length_c   1.000
_cell.angle_alpha   90.00
_cell.angle_beta   90.00
_cell.angle_gamma   90.00
#
_symmetry.space_group_name_H-M   'P 1'
#
loop_
_entity.id
_entity.type
_entity.pdbx_description
1 polymer ?
#
loop_
_entity_poly.entity_id
_entity_poly.type
_entity_poly.pdbx_seq_one_letter_code
_entity_poly.pdbx_strand_id
1 'polypeptide(L)'
;RASPHAVILLASPIPYCRFRDDHSIHLLRRRKAEAELARKLRNIASRGIAACATNHLVYVNMSAAVQCNGLVADGVHPGPTAALQMATQWHTALLPFLGDFANASRWSEAERRGWSPAG
;
A
#
# COMPACT_ATOMS: atom_id res chain seq x y z
N ARG A 1 -20.92 3.22 -7.27
CA ARG A 1 -20.63 1.99 -6.48
C ARG A 1 -19.15 1.68 -6.61
N ALA A 2 -18.48 1.26 -5.54
CA ALA A 2 -17.07 0.82 -5.61
C ALA A 2 -16.98 -0.51 -6.37
N SER A 3 -15.90 -0.70 -7.14
CA SER A 3 -15.66 -1.96 -7.87
C SER A 3 -15.38 -3.08 -6.87
N PRO A 4 -16.06 -4.25 -6.96
CA PRO A 4 -15.80 -5.38 -6.07
C PRO A 4 -14.43 -6.02 -6.29
N HIS A 5 -13.73 -5.65 -7.38
CA HIS A 5 -12.43 -6.21 -7.77
C HIS A 5 -11.25 -5.28 -7.43
N ALA A 6 -11.51 -4.09 -6.87
CA ALA A 6 -10.43 -3.16 -6.56
C ALA A 6 -9.67 -3.60 -5.30
N VAL A 7 -8.34 -3.72 -5.42
CA VAL A 7 -7.44 -3.94 -4.28
C VAL A 7 -6.97 -2.59 -3.76
N ILE A 8 -7.09 -2.38 -2.45
CA ILE A 8 -6.66 -1.16 -1.77
C ILE A 8 -5.43 -1.47 -0.92
N LEU A 9 -4.31 -0.85 -1.27
CA LEU A 9 -3.07 -0.90 -0.50
C LEU A 9 -3.00 0.28 0.47
N LEU A 10 -2.83 -0.04 1.75
CA LEU A 10 -2.56 0.91 2.83
C LEU A 10 -1.08 0.81 3.21
N ALA A 11 -0.25 1.68 2.65
CA ALA A 11 1.18 1.74 2.96
C ALA A 11 1.44 2.63 4.18
N SER A 12 2.26 2.16 5.14
CA SER A 12 2.75 3.02 6.21
C SER A 12 3.67 4.13 5.67
N PRO A 13 3.89 5.22 6.42
CA PRO A 13 4.95 6.18 6.09
C PRO A 13 6.34 5.52 6.08
N ILE A 14 7.25 6.02 5.23
CA ILE A 14 8.70 5.80 5.40
C ILE A 14 9.23 6.73 6.50
N PRO A 15 10.35 6.39 7.17
CA PRO A 15 10.84 7.19 8.29
C PRO A 15 11.29 8.58 7.82
N TYR A 16 10.92 9.60 8.59
CA TYR A 16 11.49 10.94 8.44
C TYR A 16 12.80 11.05 9.24
N CYS A 17 13.90 11.43 8.60
CA CYS A 17 15.23 11.45 9.20
C CYS A 17 16.01 12.74 8.99
N ARG A 18 15.41 13.79 8.41
CA ARG A 18 16.07 15.07 8.08
C ARG A 18 17.09 15.49 9.14
N PHE A 19 18.35 15.56 8.72
CA PHE A 19 19.53 15.66 9.59
C PHE A 19 20.00 17.11 9.83
N ARG A 20 19.17 18.11 9.51
CA ARG A 20 19.51 19.51 9.71
C ARG A 20 18.58 20.11 10.76
N ASP A 21 19.22 20.63 11.79
CA ASP A 21 18.75 21.43 12.92
C ASP A 21 18.33 20.65 14.18
N ASP A 22 18.85 21.12 15.31
CA ASP A 22 18.93 20.59 16.68
C ASP A 22 17.59 20.27 17.38
N HIS A 23 16.52 20.08 16.61
CA HIS A 23 15.17 19.89 17.13
C HIS A 23 14.82 18.41 17.29
N SER A 24 15.59 17.71 18.12
CA SER A 24 15.34 16.32 18.52
C SER A 24 13.89 16.06 18.94
N ILE A 25 13.24 17.05 19.58
CA ILE A 25 11.83 17.01 19.98
C ILE A 25 10.88 16.96 18.76
N HIS A 26 11.14 17.73 17.69
CA HIS A 26 10.31 17.69 16.49
C HIS A 26 10.44 16.35 15.77
N LEU A 27 11.66 15.81 15.68
CA LEU A 27 11.89 14.49 15.12
C LEU A 27 11.17 13.39 15.91
N LEU A 28 11.24 13.43 17.25
CA LEU A 28 10.52 12.49 18.12
C LEU A 28 9.00 12.59 17.93
N ARG A 29 8.44 13.81 17.90
CA ARG A 29 7.00 14.02 17.64
C ARG A 29 6.58 13.47 16.28
N ARG A 30 7.40 13.70 15.26
CA ARG A 30 7.16 13.20 13.90
C ARG A 30 7.16 11.67 13.86
N ARG A 31 8.17 11.02 14.44
CA ARG A 31 8.26 9.55 14.53
C ARG A 31 7.09 8.94 15.30
N LYS A 32 6.65 9.60 16.38
CA LYS A 32 5.45 9.17 17.12
C LYS A 32 4.19 9.23 16.24
N ALA A 33 4.01 10.31 15.48
CA ALA A 33 2.88 10.45 14.56
C ALA A 33 2.91 9.41 13.43
N GLU A 34 4.10 9.11 12.88
CA GLU A 34 4.31 8.08 11.87
C GLU A 34 3.95 6.68 12.39
N ALA A 35 4.41 6.33 13.60
CA ALA A 35 4.06 5.08 14.25
C ALA A 35 2.55 4.97 14.56
N GLU A 36 1.93 6.07 14.98
CA GLU A 36 0.49 6.11 15.22
C GLU A 36 -0.32 5.91 13.94
N LEU A 37 0.08 6.56 12.84
CA LEU A 37 -0.56 6.40 11.53
C LEU A 37 -0.38 4.97 11.01
N ALA A 38 0.82 4.40 11.08
CA ALA A 38 1.09 3.02 10.69
C ALA A 38 0.18 2.04 11.46
N ARG A 39 0.03 2.23 12.78
CA ARG A 39 -0.89 1.43 13.60
C ARG A 39 -2.35 1.60 13.19
N LYS A 40 -2.80 2.83 12.89
CA LYS A 40 -4.16 3.09 12.40
C LYS A 40 -4.42 2.37 11.07
N LEU A 41 -3.52 2.48 10.11
CA LEU A 41 -3.62 1.82 8.81
C LEU A 41 -3.66 0.30 8.94
N ARG A 42 -2.79 -0.28 9.77
CA ARG A 42 -2.80 -1.72 10.06
C ARG A 42 -4.12 -2.18 10.68
N ASN A 43 -4.67 -1.41 11.62
CA ASN A 43 -5.95 -1.70 12.25
C ASN A 43 -7.13 -1.61 11.26
N ILE A 44 -7.08 -0.68 10.30
CA ILE A 44 -8.08 -0.59 9.23
C ILE A 44 -8.00 -1.84 8.34
N ALA A 45 -6.79 -2.22 7.92
CA ALA A 45 -6.59 -3.41 7.09
C ALA A 45 -7.02 -4.70 7.80
N SER A 46 -6.79 -4.84 9.11
CA SER A 46 -7.14 -6.05 9.85
C SER A 46 -8.63 -6.19 10.16
N ARG A 47 -9.34 -5.07 10.31
CA ARG A 47 -10.79 -5.07 10.57
C ARG A 47 -11.61 -5.27 9.30
N GLY A 48 -11.02 -4.97 8.13
CA GLY A 48 -11.77 -4.81 6.89
C GLY A 48 -12.73 -3.61 6.97
N ILE A 49 -13.32 -3.25 5.84
CA ILE A 49 -14.42 -2.29 5.79
C ILE A 49 -15.70 -3.09 5.99
N ALA A 50 -16.31 -2.99 7.17
CA ALA A 50 -17.51 -3.77 7.56
C ALA A 50 -18.70 -3.63 6.58
N ALA A 51 -18.67 -2.64 5.69
CA ALA A 51 -19.68 -2.40 4.67
C ALA A 51 -19.41 -3.11 3.32
N CYS A 52 -18.28 -3.81 3.15
CA CYS A 52 -17.90 -4.44 1.87
C CYS A 52 -17.63 -5.95 2.05
N ALA A 53 -18.41 -6.77 1.34
CA ALA A 53 -18.24 -8.23 1.30
C ALA A 53 -16.92 -8.67 0.63
N THR A 54 -16.27 -7.78 -0.12
CA THR A 54 -14.97 -7.99 -0.77
C THR A 54 -13.94 -7.01 -0.22
N ASN A 55 -13.44 -7.27 0.99
CA ASN A 55 -12.38 -6.45 1.58
C ASN A 55 -11.01 -6.85 1.04
N HIS A 56 -10.63 -6.29 -0.11
CA HIS A 56 -9.29 -6.44 -0.69
C HIS A 56 -8.35 -5.37 -0.12
N LEU A 57 -8.34 -5.22 1.21
CA LEU A 57 -7.46 -4.27 1.89
C LEU A 57 -6.18 -4.96 2.32
N VAL A 58 -5.04 -4.40 1.94
CA VAL A 58 -3.71 -4.92 2.27
C VAL A 58 -2.89 -3.84 2.93
N TYR A 59 -2.30 -4.16 4.08
CA TYR A 59 -1.36 -3.25 4.75
C TYR A 59 0.08 -3.58 4.35
N VAL A 60 0.87 -2.56 4.04
CA VAL A 60 2.31 -2.69 3.74
C VAL A 60 3.12 -1.81 4.67
N ASN A 61 4.08 -2.40 5.38
CA ASN A 61 4.97 -1.69 6.29
C ASN A 61 6.19 -1.13 5.54
N MET A 62 6.10 0.09 5.03
CA MET A 62 7.21 0.73 4.32
C MET A 62 8.35 1.19 5.21
N SER A 63 8.11 1.34 6.52
CA SER A 63 9.19 1.60 7.48
C SER A 63 10.11 0.40 7.68
N ALA A 64 9.69 -0.80 7.26
CA ALA A 64 10.58 -1.97 7.18
C ALA A 64 11.40 -1.99 5.88
N ALA A 65 10.86 -1.40 4.80
CA ALA A 65 11.49 -1.34 3.49
C ALA A 65 12.58 -0.25 3.41
N VAL A 66 12.36 0.88 4.07
CA VAL A 66 13.23 2.05 4.01
C VAL A 66 13.69 2.44 5.40
N GLN A 67 15.01 2.53 5.57
CA GLN A 67 15.66 3.07 6.75
C GLN A 67 16.29 4.44 6.44
N CYS A 68 16.70 5.18 7.46
CA CYS A 68 17.26 6.53 7.29
C CYS A 68 18.47 6.58 6.34
N ASN A 69 19.27 5.51 6.28
CA ASN A 69 20.43 5.42 5.38
C ASN A 69 20.03 5.17 3.90
N GLY A 70 18.77 4.86 3.63
CA GLY A 70 18.23 4.70 2.29
C GLY A 70 17.61 5.99 1.73
N LEU A 71 17.67 7.10 2.46
CA LEU A 71 17.13 8.39 2.03
C LEU A 71 18.21 9.23 1.35
N VAL A 72 17.80 10.13 0.45
CA VAL A 72 18.69 11.14 -0.13
C VAL A 72 19.00 12.23 0.92
N ALA A 73 19.86 13.19 0.55
CA ALA A 73 20.41 14.19 1.47
C ALA A 73 19.39 15.03 2.25
N ASP A 74 18.13 15.10 1.79
CA ASP A 74 17.05 15.79 2.52
C ASP A 74 16.50 14.99 3.71
N GLY A 75 16.82 13.70 3.82
CA GLY A 75 16.32 12.80 4.87
C GLY A 75 14.81 12.59 4.83
N VAL A 76 14.19 12.73 3.65
CA VAL A 76 12.74 12.56 3.41
C VAL A 76 12.48 11.65 2.22
N HIS A 77 13.17 11.87 1.09
CA HIS A 77 12.92 11.10 -0.12
C HIS A 77 13.81 9.86 -0.21
N PRO A 78 13.30 8.72 -0.67
CA PRO A 78 14.10 7.52 -0.84
C PRO A 78 15.10 7.70 -1.99
N GLY A 79 16.32 7.20 -1.80
CA GLY A 79 17.25 6.99 -2.90
C GLY A 79 16.83 5.81 -3.79
N PRO A 80 17.51 5.58 -4.93
CA PRO A 80 17.11 4.57 -5.90
C PRO A 80 16.96 3.15 -5.32
N THR A 81 17.92 2.71 -4.49
CA THR A 81 17.87 1.39 -3.85
C THR A 81 16.68 1.25 -2.90
N ALA A 82 16.39 2.28 -2.10
CA ALA A 82 15.24 2.29 -1.20
C ALA A 82 13.91 2.33 -1.96
N ALA A 83 13.84 3.08 -3.06
CA ALA A 83 12.67 3.10 -3.93
C ALA A 83 12.41 1.72 -4.57
N LEU A 84 13.46 1.00 -4.97
CA LEU A 84 13.33 -0.38 -5.45
C LEU A 84 12.80 -1.31 -4.35
N GLN A 85 13.31 -1.19 -3.13
CA GLN A 85 12.81 -1.98 -1.98
C GLN A 85 11.33 -1.72 -1.71
N MET A 86 10.89 -0.45 -1.77
CA MET A 86 9.47 -0.10 -1.66
C MET A 86 8.64 -0.75 -2.78
N ALA A 87 9.11 -0.69 -4.02
CA ALA A 87 8.44 -1.31 -5.16
C ALA A 87 8.31 -2.83 -4.99
N THR A 88 9.35 -3.50 -4.50
CA THR A 88 9.32 -4.94 -4.19
C THR A 88 8.25 -5.25 -3.14
N GLN A 89 8.16 -4.46 -2.06
CA GLN A 89 7.14 -4.67 -1.03
C GLN A 89 5.71 -4.47 -1.55
N TRP A 90 5.47 -3.45 -2.38
CA TRP A 90 4.18 -3.29 -3.06
C TRP A 90 3.86 -4.49 -3.95
N HIS A 91 4.81 -4.92 -4.78
CA HIS A 91 4.61 -6.04 -5.68
C HIS A 91 4.28 -7.33 -4.92
N THR A 92 5.07 -7.66 -3.88
CA THR A 92 4.82 -8.82 -3.04
C THR A 92 3.44 -8.78 -2.38
N ALA A 93 3.01 -7.60 -1.92
CA ALA A 93 1.69 -7.44 -1.32
C ALA A 93 0.53 -7.61 -2.33
N LEU A 94 0.76 -7.34 -3.61
CA LEU A 94 -0.22 -7.49 -4.68
C LEU A 94 -0.28 -8.90 -5.27
N LEU A 95 0.79 -9.68 -5.19
CA LEU A 95 0.89 -11.01 -5.80
C LEU A 95 -0.34 -11.91 -5.59
N PRO A 96 -0.91 -12.03 -4.38
CA PRO A 96 -2.09 -12.89 -4.15
C PRO A 96 -3.30 -12.49 -5.00
N PHE A 97 -3.44 -11.20 -5.32
CA PHE A 97 -4.58 -10.66 -6.04
C PHE A 97 -4.38 -10.67 -7.56
N LEU A 98 -3.15 -10.77 -8.04
CA LEU A 98 -2.86 -10.82 -9.49
C LEU A 98 -3.43 -12.09 -10.14
N GLY A 99 -3.50 -13.20 -9.40
CA GLY A 99 -4.18 -14.43 -9.85
C GLY A 99 -5.69 -14.22 -10.03
N ASP A 100 -6.32 -13.46 -9.14
CA ASP A 100 -7.75 -13.13 -9.22
C ASP A 100 -8.06 -12.22 -10.40
N PHE A 101 -7.17 -11.27 -10.74
CA PHE A 101 -7.33 -10.42 -11.93
C PHE A 101 -7.21 -11.19 -13.25
N ALA A 102 -6.27 -12.13 -13.34
CA ALA A 102 -6.09 -12.96 -14.53
C ALA A 102 -7.33 -13.85 -14.80
N ASN A 103 -7.97 -14.32 -13.72
CA ASN A 103 -9.21 -15.08 -13.82
C ASN A 103 -10.42 -14.18 -14.10
N ALA A 104 -10.56 -13.00 -13.46
CA ALA A 104 -11.63 -12.02 -13.73
C ALA A 104 -11.67 -11.58 -15.21
N SER A 105 -10.49 -11.47 -15.84
CA SER A 105 -10.36 -11.15 -17.27
C SER A 105 -11.01 -12.20 -18.19
N ARG A 106 -10.96 -13.48 -17.80
CA ARG A 106 -11.58 -14.60 -18.54
C ARG A 106 -13.11 -14.60 -18.45
N TRP A 107 -13.68 -14.11 -17.34
CA TRP A 107 -15.14 -13.98 -17.20
C TRP A 107 -15.71 -12.90 -18.14
N SER A 108 -14.97 -11.81 -18.39
CA SER A 108 -15.38 -10.77 -19.36
C SER A 108 -15.44 -11.26 -20.81
N GLU A 109 -14.75 -12.36 -21.12
CA GLU A 109 -14.74 -12.98 -22.44
C GLU A 109 -15.88 -14.01 -22.58
N ALA A 110 -16.20 -14.73 -21.51
CA ALA A 110 -17.39 -15.58 -21.43
C ALA A 110 -18.70 -14.76 -21.47
N GLU A 111 -18.74 -13.60 -20.79
CA GLU A 111 -19.87 -12.66 -20.84
C GLU A 111 -20.00 -11.99 -22.22
N ARG A 112 -18.89 -11.71 -22.92
CA ARG A 112 -18.92 -11.24 -24.32
C ARG A 112 -19.42 -12.30 -25.30
N ARG A 113 -19.16 -13.59 -25.04
CA ARG A 113 -19.66 -14.71 -25.88
C ARG A 113 -21.08 -15.14 -25.55
N GLY A 114 -21.64 -14.72 -24.41
CA GLY A 114 -23.02 -14.97 -23.99
C GLY A 114 -24.04 -13.93 -24.45
N TRP A 115 -23.59 -12.83 -25.08
CA TRP A 115 -24.51 -11.82 -25.63
C TRP A 115 -24.93 -12.22 -27.06
N SER A 116 -25.99 -13.02 -27.16
CA SER A 116 -26.82 -13.02 -28.36
C SER A 116 -27.78 -11.83 -28.27
N PRO A 117 -27.80 -10.90 -29.24
CA PRO A 117 -28.92 -9.99 -29.35
C PRO A 117 -30.11 -10.83 -29.83
N ALA A 118 -30.93 -11.28 -28.89
CA ALA A 118 -32.20 -11.90 -29.21
C ALA A 118 -33.22 -10.80 -29.49
N GLY A 119 -33.68 -10.73 -30.74
CA GLY A 119 -34.95 -10.09 -31.14
C GLY A 119 -34.85 -8.63 -31.52
#